data_AF-A0A7M4ACE1-F1
#
_entry.id   AF-A0A7M4ACE1-F1
#
_cell.length_a   1.000
_cell.length_b   1.000
_cell.length_c   1.000
_cell.angle_alpha   90.00
_cell.angle_beta   90.00
_cell.angle_gamma   90.00
#
_symmetry.space_group_name_H-M   'P 1'
#
loop_
_entity.id
_entity.type
_entity.pdbx_description
1 polymer ?
#
loop_
_entity_poly.entity_id
_entity_poly.type
_entity_poly.pdbx_seq_one_letter_code
_entity_poly.pdbx_strand_id
1 'polypeptide(L)'
;ASLGNAIHNSMEEICNLDVTDRDDLETEWLSKSMKEILDKHWKIEKKLFLETPRKPQWKPHLISKAREGFIGALNILFTRISLDKKKFSEVSIRDWKNLQSILLLNEGSLASEDGKLIGRLDLLVDDLDVNGKSKGWIVADLKTGKPPKKDLNERVVRQLLFYRDLLKETTPEHPLVTAEGWYSANTEVYSADGESVLDDARTAWEMMKLTKSPFLGTPGPNVCGFCEFKAWCPDWWVARNNGQLSDSTMFRDEVVKLIRFDETSGAALFERQIAAGDEGEVTESEIRFGGFLKDSAFEQISDLISSEYDGPIYLGSARAEGKIIHLGYWSEVLKWSPLLESIRVN
;
A
#
# COMPACT_ATOMS: atom_id res chain seq x y z
N ALA A 1 0.41 -5.97 0.46
CA ALA A 1 -1.00 -5.64 0.21
C ALA A 1 -1.93 -6.65 0.88
N SER A 2 -1.99 -7.91 0.44
CA SER A 2 -3.03 -8.89 0.86
C SER A 2 -3.21 -9.11 2.36
N LEU A 3 -2.13 -9.07 3.16
CA LEU A 3 -2.26 -9.16 4.62
C LEU A 3 -3.00 -7.96 5.21
N GLY A 4 -2.68 -6.75 4.74
CA GLY A 4 -3.31 -5.52 5.21
C GLY A 4 -4.79 -5.50 4.83
N ASN A 5 -5.08 -5.74 3.55
CA ASN A 5 -6.46 -5.80 3.04
C ASN A 5 -7.32 -6.83 3.78
N ALA A 6 -6.78 -8.02 4.07
CA ALA A 6 -7.52 -9.01 4.85
C ALA A 6 -7.89 -8.49 6.25
N ILE A 7 -7.00 -7.72 6.91
CA ILE A 7 -7.28 -7.12 8.22
C ILE A 7 -8.31 -6.00 8.10
N HIS A 8 -8.13 -5.05 7.17
CA HIS A 8 -9.07 -3.92 6.98
C HIS A 8 -10.47 -4.42 6.65
N ASN A 9 -10.61 -5.30 5.65
CA ASN A 9 -11.91 -5.83 5.25
C ASN A 9 -12.55 -6.65 6.39
N SER A 10 -11.76 -7.35 7.21
CA SER A 10 -12.28 -8.06 8.39
C SER A 10 -12.75 -7.10 9.47
N MET A 11 -12.05 -5.97 9.65
CA MET A 11 -12.43 -4.89 10.56
C MET A 11 -13.73 -4.21 10.10
N GLU A 12 -13.85 -3.94 8.80
CA GLU A 12 -15.06 -3.42 8.18
C GLU A 12 -16.24 -4.36 8.42
N GLU A 13 -16.10 -5.64 8.07
CA GLU A 13 -17.19 -6.62 8.16
C GLU A 13 -17.61 -6.88 9.61
N ILE A 14 -16.67 -6.99 10.56
CA ILE A 14 -17.03 -7.23 11.96
C ILE A 14 -17.81 -6.04 12.53
N CYS A 15 -17.37 -4.81 12.28
CA CYS A 15 -18.03 -3.58 12.75
C CYS A 15 -19.45 -3.42 12.19
N ASN A 16 -19.70 -3.93 10.98
CA ASN A 16 -20.99 -3.88 10.31
C ASN A 16 -21.89 -5.11 10.58
N LEU A 17 -21.49 -6.02 11.48
CA LEU A 17 -22.34 -7.17 11.81
C LEU A 17 -23.68 -6.72 12.37
N ASP A 18 -24.76 -7.22 11.77
CA ASP A 18 -26.09 -7.05 12.31
C ASP A 18 -26.28 -7.98 13.52
N VAL A 19 -26.54 -7.37 14.68
CA VAL A 19 -26.77 -8.06 15.95
C VAL A 19 -28.06 -7.59 16.62
N THR A 20 -28.94 -6.87 15.92
CA THR A 20 -30.15 -6.27 16.54
C THR A 20 -31.03 -7.33 17.19
N ASP A 21 -31.21 -8.46 16.51
CA ASP A 21 -32.12 -9.55 16.90
C ASP A 21 -31.47 -10.59 17.82
N ARG A 22 -30.23 -10.34 18.26
CA ARG A 22 -29.48 -11.27 19.12
C ARG A 22 -29.67 -10.94 20.60
N ASP A 23 -29.65 -11.98 21.42
CA ASP A 23 -29.76 -11.88 22.88
C ASP A 23 -28.56 -11.13 23.46
N ASP A 24 -28.85 -10.05 24.19
CA ASP A 24 -27.87 -9.17 24.82
C ASP A 24 -26.87 -9.91 25.73
N LEU A 25 -27.27 -11.05 26.32
CA LEU A 25 -26.43 -11.86 27.20
C LEU A 25 -25.57 -12.90 26.48
N GLU A 26 -25.76 -13.08 25.17
CA GLU A 26 -25.01 -14.05 24.39
C GLU A 26 -23.51 -13.70 24.36
N THR A 27 -22.66 -14.64 24.78
CA THR A 27 -21.19 -14.56 24.76
C THR A 27 -20.59 -15.60 23.80
N GLU A 28 -19.26 -15.69 23.73
CA GLU A 28 -18.48 -16.60 22.86
C GLU A 28 -18.63 -16.39 21.34
N TRP A 29 -19.63 -15.63 20.90
CA TRP A 29 -19.93 -15.39 19.51
C TRP A 29 -18.82 -14.65 18.78
N LEU A 30 -18.22 -13.62 19.39
CA LEU A 30 -17.28 -12.73 18.73
C LEU A 30 -16.03 -13.48 18.25
N SER A 31 -15.51 -14.39 19.08
CA SER A 31 -14.34 -15.21 18.72
C SER A 31 -14.61 -16.11 17.51
N LYS A 32 -15.83 -16.63 17.40
CA LYS A 32 -16.28 -17.43 16.24
C LYS A 32 -16.41 -16.55 15.00
N SER A 33 -17.12 -15.43 15.10
CA SER A 33 -17.31 -14.48 13.99
C SER A 33 -15.99 -13.94 13.46
N MET A 34 -15.06 -13.55 14.35
CA MET A 34 -13.73 -13.08 13.95
C MET A 34 -12.98 -14.09 13.08
N LYS A 35 -13.04 -15.38 13.45
CA LYS A 35 -12.38 -16.44 12.68
C LYS A 35 -13.04 -16.61 11.31
N GLU A 36 -14.36 -16.70 11.27
CA GLU A 36 -15.13 -16.91 10.04
C GLU A 36 -14.91 -15.77 9.04
N ILE A 37 -14.96 -14.53 9.52
CA ILE A 37 -14.74 -13.32 8.72
C ILE A 37 -13.31 -13.28 8.18
N LEU A 38 -12.29 -13.50 9.03
CA LEU A 38 -10.91 -13.48 8.58
C LEU A 38 -10.62 -14.60 7.57
N ASP A 39 -11.11 -15.82 7.82
CA ASP A 39 -10.94 -16.95 6.91
C ASP A 39 -11.61 -16.67 5.54
N LYS A 40 -12.75 -15.97 5.54
CA LYS A 40 -13.44 -15.50 4.32
C LYS A 40 -12.58 -14.48 3.56
N HIS A 41 -12.16 -13.39 4.21
CA HIS A 41 -11.36 -12.35 3.53
C HIS A 41 -9.98 -12.86 3.09
N TRP A 42 -9.37 -13.76 3.84
CA TRP A 42 -8.10 -14.38 3.45
C TRP A 42 -8.23 -15.19 2.14
N LYS A 43 -9.37 -15.86 1.93
CA LYS A 43 -9.66 -16.56 0.67
C LYS A 43 -9.91 -15.59 -0.49
N ILE A 44 -10.63 -14.50 -0.24
CA ILE A 44 -10.87 -13.44 -1.24
C ILE A 44 -9.53 -12.84 -1.67
N GLU A 45 -8.70 -12.43 -0.71
CA GLU A 45 -7.38 -11.86 -0.97
C GLU A 45 -6.45 -12.84 -1.68
N LYS A 46 -6.51 -14.14 -1.36
CA LYS A 46 -5.77 -15.17 -2.09
C LYS A 46 -6.17 -15.20 -3.56
N LYS A 47 -7.48 -15.16 -3.86
CA LYS A 47 -7.98 -15.16 -5.24
C LYS A 47 -7.47 -13.94 -6.00
N LEU A 48 -7.66 -12.74 -5.44
CA LEU A 48 -7.18 -11.49 -6.03
C LEU A 48 -5.67 -11.49 -6.26
N PHE A 49 -4.90 -11.98 -5.28
CA PHE A 49 -3.44 -12.08 -5.37
C PHE A 49 -2.98 -13.04 -6.47
N LEU A 50 -3.70 -14.14 -6.72
CA LEU A 50 -3.35 -15.07 -7.79
C LEU A 50 -3.75 -14.56 -9.19
N GLU A 51 -4.63 -13.56 -9.24
CA GLU A 51 -5.03 -12.86 -10.46
C GLU A 51 -4.09 -11.69 -10.82
N THR A 52 -3.15 -11.31 -9.95
CA THR A 52 -2.23 -10.21 -10.26
C THR A 52 -1.22 -10.59 -11.36
N PRO A 53 -0.83 -9.65 -12.25
CA PRO A 53 0.10 -9.94 -13.35
C PRO A 53 1.50 -10.35 -12.89
N ARG A 54 2.02 -9.68 -11.86
CA ARG A 54 3.16 -10.20 -11.09
C ARG A 54 2.60 -11.47 -10.43
N LYS A 55 3.17 -12.65 -10.67
CA LYS A 55 2.68 -13.96 -10.15
C LYS A 55 3.44 -14.40 -8.89
N PRO A 56 3.42 -13.65 -7.77
CA PRO A 56 4.16 -14.03 -6.57
C PRO A 56 3.62 -15.31 -5.93
N GLN A 57 4.47 -15.95 -5.13
CA GLN A 57 4.05 -17.10 -4.34
C GLN A 57 3.19 -16.68 -3.15
N TRP A 58 1.99 -17.27 -3.05
CA TRP A 58 1.12 -17.08 -1.90
C TRP A 58 1.72 -17.71 -0.64
N LYS A 59 1.70 -16.98 0.48
CA LYS A 59 2.26 -17.43 1.76
C LYS A 59 1.13 -17.77 2.72
N PRO A 60 0.62 -19.03 2.74
CA PRO A 60 -0.56 -19.39 3.54
C PRO A 60 -0.36 -19.20 5.04
N HIS A 61 0.88 -19.36 5.53
CA HIS A 61 1.21 -19.18 6.94
C HIS A 61 1.03 -17.74 7.43
N LEU A 62 0.94 -16.74 6.55
CA LEU A 62 0.72 -15.34 6.95
C LEU A 62 -0.68 -15.06 7.50
N ILE A 63 -1.61 -16.02 7.40
CA ILE A 63 -2.94 -15.90 8.04
C ILE A 63 -2.84 -15.74 9.56
N SER A 64 -1.84 -16.35 10.22
CA SER A 64 -1.65 -16.18 11.66
C SER A 64 -1.30 -14.73 12.01
N LYS A 65 -0.44 -14.11 11.20
CA LYS A 65 -0.08 -12.70 11.34
C LYS A 65 -1.26 -11.77 11.01
N ALA A 66 -2.08 -12.13 10.03
CA ALA A 66 -3.32 -11.40 9.76
C ALA A 66 -4.28 -11.48 10.97
N ARG A 67 -4.36 -12.63 11.63
CA ARG A 67 -5.16 -12.82 12.85
C ARG A 67 -4.64 -11.97 14.01
N GLU A 68 -3.33 -11.93 14.23
CA GLU A 68 -2.71 -11.07 15.24
C GLU A 68 -3.02 -9.59 14.98
N GLY A 69 -2.88 -9.13 13.73
CA GLY A 69 -3.24 -7.76 13.35
C GLY A 69 -4.73 -7.46 13.51
N PHE A 70 -5.61 -8.41 13.18
CA PHE A 70 -7.05 -8.21 13.38
C PHE A 70 -7.42 -8.10 14.87
N ILE A 71 -6.82 -8.95 15.72
CA ILE A 71 -6.94 -8.86 17.18
C ILE A 71 -6.43 -7.51 17.69
N GLY A 72 -5.27 -7.04 17.22
CA GLY A 72 -4.72 -5.75 17.60
C GLY A 72 -5.62 -4.59 17.22
N ALA A 73 -6.19 -4.60 16.01
CA ALA A 73 -7.14 -3.57 15.56
C ALA A 73 -8.37 -3.48 16.47
N LEU A 74 -8.98 -4.65 16.79
CA LEU A 74 -10.11 -4.71 17.70
C LEU A 74 -9.73 -4.25 19.11
N ASN A 75 -8.58 -4.68 19.64
CA ASN A 75 -8.15 -4.23 20.97
C ASN A 75 -8.06 -2.71 21.08
N ILE A 76 -7.54 -2.03 20.05
CA ILE A 76 -7.53 -0.55 20.02
C ILE A 76 -8.97 -0.01 20.11
N LEU A 77 -9.91 -0.56 19.34
CA LEU A 77 -11.31 -0.13 19.38
C LEU A 77 -11.97 -0.38 20.74
N PHE A 78 -11.73 -1.54 21.36
CA PHE A 78 -12.28 -1.89 22.68
C PHE A 78 -11.78 -0.97 23.80
N THR A 79 -10.59 -0.37 23.65
CA THR A 79 -10.12 0.63 24.61
C THR A 79 -11.04 1.86 24.67
N ARG A 80 -11.77 2.17 23.60
CA ARG A 80 -12.67 3.34 23.51
C ARG A 80 -13.93 3.21 24.35
N ILE A 81 -14.31 1.99 24.70
CA ILE A 81 -15.45 1.68 25.57
C ILE A 81 -15.03 1.05 26.90
N SER A 82 -13.76 1.21 27.29
CA SER A 82 -13.20 0.66 28.55
C SER A 82 -13.39 -0.86 28.71
N LEU A 83 -13.34 -1.61 27.59
CA LEU A 83 -13.42 -3.07 27.56
C LEU A 83 -12.09 -3.74 27.22
N ASP A 84 -10.97 -3.02 27.30
CA ASP A 84 -9.61 -3.45 26.96
C ASP A 84 -9.13 -4.69 27.73
N LYS A 85 -9.73 -4.98 28.90
CA LYS A 85 -9.37 -6.13 29.75
C LYS A 85 -10.22 -7.37 29.50
N LYS A 86 -11.30 -7.26 28.72
CA LYS A 86 -12.26 -8.33 28.51
C LYS A 86 -11.78 -9.25 27.39
N LYS A 87 -11.84 -10.57 27.60
CA LYS A 87 -11.51 -11.51 26.51
C LYS A 87 -12.61 -11.48 25.46
N PHE A 88 -12.26 -11.64 24.18
CA PHE A 88 -13.26 -11.71 23.10
C PHE A 88 -14.29 -12.84 23.27
N SER A 89 -13.97 -13.92 24.00
CA SER A 89 -14.94 -14.98 24.35
C SER A 89 -15.99 -14.53 25.36
N GLU A 90 -15.70 -13.50 26.16
CA GLU A 90 -16.56 -13.00 27.23
C GLU A 90 -17.41 -11.80 26.75
N VAL A 91 -17.07 -11.19 25.61
CA VAL A 91 -17.80 -10.05 25.03
C VAL A 91 -19.23 -10.48 24.71
N SER A 92 -20.18 -9.80 25.34
CA SER A 92 -21.61 -10.02 25.13
C SER A 92 -22.11 -9.24 23.93
N ILE A 93 -23.27 -9.62 23.39
CA ILE A 93 -23.94 -8.83 22.33
C ILE A 93 -24.23 -7.41 22.81
N ARG A 94 -24.61 -7.22 24.08
CA ARG A 94 -24.80 -5.87 24.65
C ARG A 94 -23.52 -5.03 24.62
N ASP A 95 -22.38 -5.62 24.96
CA ASP A 95 -21.09 -4.92 24.90
C ASP A 95 -20.77 -4.47 23.48
N TRP A 96 -21.10 -5.30 22.49
CA TRP A 96 -20.89 -4.99 21.08
C TRP A 96 -21.86 -3.95 20.54
N LYS A 97 -23.13 -3.98 20.94
CA LYS A 97 -24.09 -2.91 20.63
C LYS A 97 -23.60 -1.56 21.16
N ASN A 98 -22.99 -1.54 22.36
CA ASN A 98 -22.34 -0.35 22.92
C ASN A 98 -21.09 0.09 22.12
N LEU A 99 -20.30 -0.87 21.62
CA LEU A 99 -19.21 -0.58 20.70
C LEU A 99 -19.73 0.02 19.38
N GLN A 100 -20.76 -0.56 18.78
CA GLN A 100 -21.35 -0.08 17.54
C GLN A 100 -21.99 1.31 17.70
N SER A 101 -22.53 1.63 18.87
CA SER A 101 -23.13 2.95 19.10
C SER A 101 -22.13 4.11 19.09
N ILE A 102 -20.82 3.83 19.27
CA ILE A 102 -19.77 4.85 19.15
C ILE A 102 -19.13 4.90 17.75
N LEU A 103 -19.47 3.96 16.86
CA LEU A 103 -18.99 3.95 15.48
C LEU A 103 -19.92 4.83 14.62
N LEU A 104 -19.46 6.03 14.30
CA LEU A 104 -20.23 6.99 13.51
C LEU A 104 -20.16 6.67 12.01
N LEU A 105 -18.99 6.24 11.55
CA LEU A 105 -18.77 5.74 10.18
C LEU A 105 -17.77 4.58 10.22
N ASN A 106 -17.95 3.64 9.30
CA ASN A 106 -17.05 2.53 9.04
C ASN A 106 -16.89 2.42 7.52
N GLU A 107 -15.66 2.61 7.03
CA GLU A 107 -15.34 2.70 5.60
C GLU A 107 -16.12 3.83 4.88
N GLY A 108 -16.24 4.97 5.55
CA GLY A 108 -17.01 6.13 5.09
C GLY A 108 -16.33 6.86 3.94
N SER A 109 -17.10 7.16 2.88
CA SER A 109 -16.63 8.02 1.79
C SER A 109 -16.79 9.49 2.15
N LEU A 110 -15.71 10.25 2.05
CA LEU A 110 -15.67 11.71 2.21
C LEU A 110 -15.35 12.35 0.86
N ALA A 111 -16.01 13.45 0.53
CA ALA A 111 -15.74 14.22 -0.67
C ALA A 111 -15.84 15.70 -0.38
N SER A 112 -14.90 16.51 -0.88
CA SER A 112 -14.98 17.96 -0.76
C SER A 112 -16.24 18.53 -1.43
N GLU A 113 -16.65 19.73 -1.06
CA GLU A 113 -17.84 20.39 -1.63
C GLU A 113 -17.79 20.52 -3.16
N ASP A 114 -16.59 20.71 -3.72
CA ASP A 114 -16.33 20.79 -5.16
C ASP A 114 -16.17 19.42 -5.85
N GLY A 115 -16.26 18.32 -5.09
CA GLY A 115 -16.13 16.94 -5.55
C GLY A 115 -14.72 16.52 -6.03
N LYS A 116 -13.71 17.37 -5.87
CA LYS A 116 -12.35 17.12 -6.40
C LYS A 116 -11.52 16.22 -5.50
N LEU A 117 -11.63 16.43 -4.19
CA LEU A 117 -10.89 15.69 -3.17
C LEU A 117 -11.81 14.62 -2.60
N ILE A 118 -11.37 13.36 -2.66
CA ILE A 118 -12.15 12.22 -2.19
C ILE A 118 -11.25 11.38 -1.28
N GLY A 119 -11.80 10.92 -0.17
CA GLY A 119 -11.14 10.01 0.76
C GLY A 119 -12.07 8.89 1.20
N ARG A 120 -11.51 7.73 1.54
CA ARG A 120 -12.22 6.65 2.23
C ARG A 120 -11.61 6.54 3.63
N LEU A 121 -12.42 6.84 4.63
CA LEU A 121 -12.04 6.79 6.03
C LEU A 121 -12.30 5.40 6.58
N ASP A 122 -11.30 4.76 7.21
CA ASP A 122 -11.50 3.45 7.84
C ASP A 122 -12.54 3.53 8.95
N LEU A 123 -12.37 4.43 9.93
CA LEU A 123 -13.30 4.58 11.05
C LEU A 123 -13.49 6.05 11.46
N LEU A 124 -14.74 6.43 11.74
CA LEU A 124 -15.08 7.63 12.51
C LEU A 124 -15.68 7.18 13.85
N VAL A 125 -15.05 7.56 14.94
CA VAL A 125 -15.40 7.09 16.29
C VAL A 125 -15.77 8.26 17.18
N ASP A 126 -16.84 8.14 17.96
CA ASP A 126 -17.17 9.07 19.03
C ASP A 126 -16.24 8.84 20.23
N ASP A 127 -15.44 9.85 20.59
CA ASP A 127 -14.49 9.77 21.69
C ASP A 127 -15.20 10.04 23.02
N LEU A 128 -15.38 9.00 23.81
CA LEU A 128 -16.08 9.10 25.08
C LEU A 128 -15.14 9.50 26.22
N ASP A 129 -15.64 10.31 27.14
CA ASP A 129 -15.02 10.54 28.44
C ASP A 129 -15.23 9.36 29.40
N VAL A 130 -14.61 9.45 30.57
CA VAL A 130 -14.74 8.44 31.64
C VAL A 130 -16.17 8.26 32.15
N ASN A 131 -17.08 9.20 31.84
CA ASN A 131 -18.49 9.16 32.20
C ASN A 131 -19.38 8.73 31.02
N GLY A 132 -18.79 8.34 29.88
CA GLY A 132 -19.52 7.96 28.66
C GLY A 132 -20.09 9.14 27.87
N LYS A 133 -19.62 10.36 28.11
CA LYS A 133 -20.04 11.55 27.36
C LYS A 133 -19.05 11.84 26.21
N SER A 134 -19.57 12.13 25.02
CA SER A 134 -18.75 12.56 23.88
C SER A 134 -17.89 13.79 24.21
N LYS A 135 -16.60 13.69 23.88
CA LYS A 135 -15.59 14.77 23.90
C LYS A 135 -15.32 15.33 22.51
N GLY A 136 -15.73 14.62 21.47
CA GLY A 136 -15.33 14.88 20.09
C GLY A 136 -15.33 13.61 19.27
N TRP A 137 -14.89 13.73 18.02
CA TRP A 137 -14.77 12.61 17.10
C TRP A 137 -13.31 12.33 16.77
N ILE A 138 -13.01 11.05 16.56
CA ILE A 138 -11.71 10.58 16.11
C ILE A 138 -11.85 10.05 14.69
N VAL A 139 -11.11 10.66 13.78
CA VAL A 139 -10.82 10.12 12.46
C VAL A 139 -9.67 9.13 12.60
N ALA A 140 -9.96 7.84 12.49
CA ALA A 140 -8.99 6.78 12.66
C ALA A 140 -8.66 6.10 11.32
N ASP A 141 -7.37 5.93 11.05
CA ASP A 141 -6.85 5.16 9.93
C ASP A 141 -6.01 3.99 10.47
N LEU A 142 -6.39 2.78 10.07
CA LEU A 142 -5.80 1.53 10.49
C LEU A 142 -4.50 1.28 9.71
N LYS A 143 -3.41 1.03 10.43
CA LYS A 143 -2.09 0.75 9.86
C LYS A 143 -1.65 -0.67 10.22
N THR A 144 -1.48 -1.50 9.21
CA THR A 144 -0.93 -2.87 9.34
C THR A 144 0.57 -2.95 9.05
N GLY A 145 1.19 -1.80 8.77
CA GLY A 145 2.61 -1.66 8.46
C GLY A 145 3.51 -1.71 9.70
N LYS A 146 4.79 -1.37 9.51
CA LYS A 146 5.72 -1.24 10.64
C LYS A 146 5.33 -0.01 11.47
N PRO A 147 5.17 -0.15 12.80
CA PRO A 147 4.94 0.99 13.69
C PRO A 147 6.06 2.03 13.59
N PRO A 148 5.76 3.32 13.78
CA PRO A 148 6.78 4.36 13.85
C PRO A 148 7.70 4.10 15.05
N LYS A 149 8.94 4.57 14.96
CA LYS A 149 9.89 4.46 16.09
C LYS A 149 9.73 5.59 17.12
N LYS A 150 9.20 6.73 16.67
CA LYS A 150 9.03 7.92 17.48
C LYS A 150 7.83 8.72 16.96
N ASP A 151 8.03 9.40 15.82
CA ASP A 151 7.03 10.27 15.21
C ASP A 151 6.41 9.59 13.99
N LEU A 152 5.16 9.95 13.68
CA LEU A 152 4.51 9.53 12.44
C LEU A 152 5.28 10.03 11.23
N ASN A 153 5.30 9.23 10.17
CA ASN A 153 5.83 9.70 8.89
C ASN A 153 4.98 10.86 8.38
N GLU A 154 5.61 11.91 7.85
CA GLU A 154 4.92 13.09 7.33
C GLU A 154 3.80 12.75 6.33
N ARG A 155 3.98 11.73 5.48
CA ARG A 155 2.93 11.28 4.55
C ARG A 155 1.70 10.72 5.27
N VAL A 156 1.92 10.00 6.38
CA VAL A 156 0.83 9.46 7.22
C VAL A 156 0.13 10.60 7.96
N VAL A 157 0.89 11.57 8.49
CA VAL A 157 0.31 12.78 9.08
C VAL A 157 -0.57 13.50 8.07
N ARG A 158 -0.05 13.80 6.87
CA ARG A 158 -0.83 14.49 5.82
C ARG A 158 -2.10 13.71 5.42
N GLN A 159 -2.04 12.38 5.34
CA GLN A 159 -3.22 11.55 5.07
C GLN A 159 -4.28 11.66 6.17
N LEU A 160 -3.87 11.57 7.44
CA LEU A 160 -4.76 11.68 8.59
C LEU A 160 -5.41 13.07 8.68
N LEU A 161 -4.61 14.12 8.50
CA LEU A 161 -5.10 15.50 8.44
C LEU A 161 -6.07 15.69 7.27
N PHE A 162 -5.78 15.11 6.11
CA PHE A 162 -6.67 15.18 4.94
C PHE A 162 -8.07 14.62 5.24
N TYR A 163 -8.19 13.44 5.87
CA TYR A 163 -9.49 12.91 6.26
C TYR A 163 -10.20 13.76 7.32
N ARG A 164 -9.46 14.24 8.32
CA ARG A 164 -9.98 15.16 9.35
C ARG A 164 -10.54 16.42 8.72
N ASP A 165 -9.80 17.03 7.82
CA ASP A 165 -10.16 18.32 7.25
C ASP A 165 -11.29 18.18 6.24
N LEU A 166 -11.33 17.10 5.44
CA LEU A 166 -12.49 16.78 4.61
C LEU A 166 -13.75 16.61 5.45
N LEU A 167 -13.68 15.86 6.55
CA LEU A 167 -14.84 15.67 7.44
C LEU A 167 -15.34 17.01 8.00
N LYS A 168 -14.42 17.89 8.40
CA LYS A 168 -14.75 19.22 8.92
C LYS A 168 -15.38 20.11 7.86
N GLU A 169 -14.88 20.08 6.62
CA GLU A 169 -15.43 20.83 5.49
C GLU A 169 -16.87 20.39 5.20
N THR A 170 -17.16 19.09 5.22
CA THR A 170 -18.48 18.56 4.83
C THR A 170 -19.50 18.47 5.96
N THR A 171 -19.10 18.72 7.20
CA THR A 171 -19.96 18.51 8.38
C THR A 171 -20.08 19.79 9.20
N PRO A 172 -21.07 20.65 8.91
CA PRO A 172 -21.34 21.84 9.72
C PRO A 172 -21.55 21.46 11.19
N GLU A 173 -21.07 22.31 12.10
CA GLU A 173 -21.24 22.12 13.56
C GLU A 173 -20.64 20.82 14.13
N HIS A 174 -19.63 20.25 13.46
CA HIS A 174 -18.87 19.13 14.01
C HIS A 174 -18.30 19.47 15.41
N PRO A 175 -18.19 18.50 16.35
CA PRO A 175 -17.51 18.73 17.61
C PRO A 175 -15.98 18.82 17.39
N LEU A 176 -15.18 18.79 18.45
CA LEU A 176 -13.72 18.67 18.27
C LEU A 176 -13.43 17.40 17.46
N VAL A 177 -12.64 17.51 16.37
CA VAL A 177 -12.22 16.36 15.56
C VAL A 177 -10.71 16.21 15.61
N THR A 178 -10.24 15.05 16.08
CA THR A 178 -8.84 14.63 16.10
C THR A 178 -8.57 13.55 15.05
N ALA A 179 -7.30 13.32 14.73
CA ALA A 179 -6.90 12.33 13.75
C ALA A 179 -5.85 11.38 14.33
N GLU A 180 -6.00 10.08 14.08
CA GLU A 180 -5.17 9.05 14.71
C GLU A 180 -4.80 7.91 13.76
N GLY A 181 -3.53 7.54 13.74
CA GLY A 181 -3.04 6.32 13.11
C GLY A 181 -3.05 5.16 14.09
N TRP A 182 -3.82 4.10 13.80
CA TRP A 182 -4.00 2.94 14.66
C TRP A 182 -3.14 1.78 14.18
N TYR A 183 -2.05 1.48 14.88
CA TYR A 183 -1.09 0.45 14.47
C TYR A 183 -1.43 -0.90 15.08
N SER A 184 -2.08 -1.75 14.29
CA SER A 184 -2.57 -3.03 14.78
C SER A 184 -1.49 -4.05 15.12
N ALA A 185 -0.28 -3.87 14.59
CA ALA A 185 0.85 -4.77 14.84
C ALA A 185 1.39 -4.68 16.28
N ASN A 186 1.27 -3.53 16.94
CA ASN A 186 1.70 -3.32 18.33
C ASN A 186 0.59 -2.76 19.23
N THR A 187 -0.61 -2.56 18.70
CA THR A 187 -1.78 -2.06 19.45
C THR A 187 -1.60 -0.61 19.94
N GLU A 188 -0.79 0.19 19.24
CA GLU A 188 -0.51 1.57 19.61
C GLU A 188 -1.27 2.57 18.73
N VAL A 189 -1.56 3.73 19.31
CA VAL A 189 -2.25 4.85 18.67
C VAL A 189 -1.32 6.04 18.61
N TYR A 190 -1.30 6.71 17.47
CA TYR A 190 -0.48 7.88 17.23
C TYR A 190 -1.34 9.02 16.71
N SER A 191 -1.39 10.13 17.45
CA SER A 191 -2.15 11.32 17.04
C SER A 191 -1.40 12.09 15.95
N ALA A 192 -2.18 12.68 15.03
CA ALA A 192 -1.70 13.60 14.02
C ALA A 192 -2.30 14.99 14.27
N ASP A 193 -1.41 15.97 14.45
CA ASP A 193 -1.76 17.37 14.67
C ASP A 193 -1.12 18.24 13.59
N GLY A 194 -1.75 19.38 13.31
CA GLY A 194 -1.31 20.32 12.28
C GLY A 194 -2.45 21.15 11.70
N GLU A 195 -2.08 22.15 10.91
CA GLU A 195 -3.00 22.99 10.14
C GLU A 195 -3.77 22.17 9.09
N SER A 196 -4.74 22.81 8.44
CA SER A 196 -5.51 22.17 7.37
C SER A 196 -4.60 21.88 6.17
N VAL A 197 -4.77 20.71 5.56
CA VAL A 197 -4.01 20.32 4.34
C VAL A 197 -4.84 20.42 3.05
N LEU A 198 -6.08 20.91 3.10
CA LEU A 198 -6.98 20.92 1.94
C LEU A 198 -6.51 21.86 0.83
N ASP A 199 -5.97 23.03 1.14
CA ASP A 199 -5.50 23.99 0.12
C ASP A 199 -4.30 23.44 -0.65
N ASP A 200 -3.36 22.81 0.05
CA ASP A 200 -2.23 22.10 -0.56
C ASP A 200 -2.73 20.93 -1.43
N ALA A 201 -3.72 20.18 -0.93
CA ALA A 201 -4.32 19.07 -1.68
C ALA A 201 -5.03 19.54 -2.96
N ARG A 202 -5.76 20.66 -2.91
CA ARG A 202 -6.38 21.28 -4.10
C ARG A 202 -5.34 21.76 -5.09
N THR A 203 -4.26 22.39 -4.59
CA THR A 203 -3.14 22.82 -5.44
C THR A 203 -2.52 21.63 -6.15
N ALA A 204 -2.24 20.53 -5.43
CA ALA A 204 -1.73 19.30 -6.01
C ALA A 204 -2.71 18.69 -7.02
N TRP A 205 -4.01 18.68 -6.72
CA TRP A 205 -5.06 18.20 -7.63
C TRP A 205 -5.07 18.97 -8.95
N GLU A 206 -4.98 20.29 -8.91
CA GLU A 206 -4.94 21.13 -10.11
C GLU A 206 -3.68 20.86 -10.97
N MET A 207 -2.57 20.49 -10.33
CA MET A 207 -1.34 20.10 -11.03
C MET A 207 -1.44 18.71 -11.69
N MET A 208 -2.34 17.83 -11.25
CA MET A 208 -2.50 16.47 -11.79
C MET A 208 -3.36 16.40 -13.06
N LYS A 209 -3.74 17.54 -13.65
CA LYS A 209 -4.49 17.58 -14.91
C LYS A 209 -3.71 16.88 -16.02
N LEU A 210 -4.44 16.12 -16.84
CA LEU A 210 -3.85 15.41 -17.97
C LEU A 210 -3.18 16.39 -18.94
N THR A 211 -1.87 16.25 -19.10
CA THR A 211 -1.04 17.00 -20.05
C THR A 211 -0.67 16.12 -21.25
N LYS A 212 -0.24 16.76 -22.34
CA LYS A 212 0.32 16.03 -23.49
C LYS A 212 1.67 15.39 -23.13
N SER A 213 2.53 16.16 -22.46
CA SER A 213 3.84 15.70 -22.01
C SER A 213 3.76 15.16 -20.56
N PRO A 214 4.53 14.12 -20.21
CA PRO A 214 4.67 13.66 -18.84
C PRO A 214 5.10 14.78 -17.89
N PHE A 215 4.75 14.64 -16.61
CA PHE A 215 5.28 15.51 -15.58
C PHE A 215 6.79 15.28 -15.42
N LEU A 216 7.52 16.36 -15.12
CA LEU A 216 8.93 16.28 -14.80
C LEU A 216 9.13 15.38 -13.59
N GLY A 217 9.93 14.32 -13.75
CA GLY A 217 10.32 13.45 -12.66
C GLY A 217 11.18 14.20 -11.65
N THR A 218 11.04 13.84 -10.38
CA THR A 218 11.94 14.30 -9.30
C THR A 218 12.67 13.09 -8.72
N PRO A 219 13.69 12.55 -9.42
CA PRO A 219 14.38 11.35 -8.98
C PRO A 219 15.01 11.55 -7.61
N GLY A 220 14.87 10.54 -6.74
CA GLY A 220 15.46 10.57 -5.41
C GLY A 220 15.46 9.17 -4.80
N PRO A 221 16.40 8.82 -3.90
CA PRO A 221 16.53 7.46 -3.37
C PRO A 221 15.22 6.92 -2.76
N ASN A 222 14.49 7.77 -2.03
CA ASN A 222 13.23 7.39 -1.38
C ASN A 222 12.03 7.33 -2.35
N VAL A 223 12.05 8.11 -3.42
CA VAL A 223 10.95 8.19 -4.40
C VAL A 223 11.11 7.09 -5.43
N CYS A 224 12.31 6.97 -5.98
CA CYS A 224 12.64 5.95 -6.96
C CYS A 224 12.70 4.56 -6.33
N GLY A 225 13.14 4.37 -5.08
CA GLY A 225 13.39 3.04 -4.49
C GLY A 225 12.30 1.98 -4.75
N PHE A 226 11.02 2.36 -4.67
CA PHE A 226 9.86 1.47 -4.91
C PHE A 226 8.93 1.98 -6.02
N CYS A 227 9.41 2.85 -6.92
CA CYS A 227 8.60 3.38 -8.01
C CYS A 227 8.31 2.29 -9.05
N GLU A 228 7.03 2.05 -9.32
CA GLU A 228 6.57 1.04 -10.28
C GLU A 228 6.68 1.50 -11.74
N PHE A 229 6.90 2.80 -11.97
CA PHE A 229 6.92 3.40 -13.31
C PHE A 229 8.32 3.46 -13.94
N LYS A 230 9.34 2.87 -13.31
CA LYS A 230 10.73 3.00 -13.75
C LYS A 230 10.97 2.57 -15.20
N ALA A 231 10.35 1.49 -15.66
CA ALA A 231 10.50 1.00 -17.04
C ALA A 231 10.10 2.03 -18.12
N TRP A 232 9.35 3.07 -17.72
CA TRP A 232 8.84 4.14 -18.56
C TRP A 232 9.37 5.53 -18.19
N CYS A 233 10.26 5.64 -17.19
CA CYS A 233 10.69 6.89 -16.58
C CYS A 233 12.14 7.24 -16.98
N PRO A 234 12.35 8.08 -18.01
CA PRO A 234 13.71 8.43 -18.45
C PRO A 234 14.49 9.20 -17.37
N ASP A 235 13.84 10.11 -16.64
CA ASP A 235 14.46 10.90 -15.57
C ASP A 235 15.16 10.04 -14.51
N TRP A 236 14.57 8.89 -14.16
CA TRP A 236 15.18 7.94 -13.22
C TRP A 236 16.49 7.37 -13.76
N TRP A 237 16.51 6.97 -15.03
CA TRP A 237 17.70 6.36 -15.63
C TRP A 237 18.81 7.40 -15.83
N VAL A 238 18.46 8.60 -16.26
CA VAL A 238 19.38 9.75 -16.38
C VAL A 238 19.99 10.09 -15.03
N ALA A 239 19.17 10.24 -13.98
CA ALA A 239 19.66 10.53 -12.64
C ALA A 239 20.61 9.43 -12.13
N ARG A 240 20.33 8.17 -12.46
CA ARG A 240 21.21 7.05 -12.08
C ARG A 240 22.51 7.06 -12.88
N ASN A 241 22.47 7.37 -14.17
CA ASN A 241 23.65 7.52 -15.01
C ASN A 241 24.57 8.67 -14.55
N ASN A 242 23.98 9.77 -14.11
CA ASN A 242 24.68 10.95 -13.59
C ASN A 242 25.18 10.79 -12.15
N GLY A 243 25.01 9.62 -11.54
CA GLY A 243 25.46 9.32 -10.17
C GLY A 243 24.62 9.99 -9.07
N GLN A 244 23.45 10.55 -9.38
CA GLN A 244 22.54 11.14 -8.40
C GLN A 244 21.81 10.06 -7.57
N LEU A 245 21.61 8.88 -8.16
CA LEU A 245 21.07 7.69 -7.50
C LEU A 245 22.13 6.60 -7.42
N SER A 246 22.27 5.97 -6.25
CA SER A 246 23.24 4.90 -6.07
C SER A 246 22.83 3.60 -6.77
N ASP A 247 23.83 2.82 -7.17
CA ASP A 247 23.71 1.46 -7.68
C ASP A 247 23.98 0.39 -6.61
N SER A 248 24.31 0.82 -5.38
CA SER A 248 24.91 0.01 -4.32
C SER A 248 23.88 -0.58 -3.35
N THR A 249 22.83 -1.19 -3.88
CA THR A 249 21.76 -1.81 -3.08
C THR A 249 21.70 -3.31 -3.30
N MET A 250 21.18 -4.03 -2.30
CA MET A 250 20.94 -5.49 -2.39
C MET A 250 19.99 -5.82 -3.55
N PHE A 251 19.04 -4.92 -3.83
CA PHE A 251 18.15 -4.99 -4.98
C PHE A 251 18.44 -3.81 -5.90
N ARG A 252 18.70 -4.07 -7.18
CA ARG A 252 19.02 -3.06 -8.18
C ARG A 252 18.05 -3.16 -9.33
N ASP A 253 17.75 -2.04 -9.95
CA ASP A 253 17.00 -2.00 -11.19
C ASP A 253 17.92 -1.54 -12.32
N GLU A 254 17.86 -2.18 -13.47
CA GLU A 254 18.80 -2.00 -14.57
C GLU A 254 18.06 -1.78 -15.90
N VAL A 255 18.63 -0.98 -16.79
CA VAL A 255 18.30 -1.01 -18.22
C VAL A 255 19.44 -1.72 -18.92
N VAL A 256 19.12 -2.79 -19.65
CA VAL A 256 20.09 -3.73 -20.20
C VAL A 256 19.78 -4.12 -21.64
N LYS A 257 20.78 -4.63 -22.34
CA LYS A 257 20.63 -5.45 -23.54
C LYS A 257 20.89 -6.91 -23.17
N LEU A 258 20.02 -7.81 -23.65
CA LEU A 258 20.25 -9.25 -23.52
C LEU A 258 21.30 -9.68 -24.55
N ILE A 259 22.43 -10.22 -24.09
CA ILE A 259 23.52 -10.69 -24.97
C ILE A 259 23.39 -12.18 -25.26
N ARG A 260 23.03 -12.96 -24.24
CA ARG A 260 22.84 -14.41 -24.36
C ARG A 260 21.86 -14.89 -23.30
N PHE A 261 21.02 -15.84 -23.67
CA PHE A 261 20.15 -16.57 -22.75
C PHE A 261 20.31 -18.07 -22.99
N ASP A 262 20.36 -18.83 -21.90
CA ASP A 262 20.27 -20.28 -21.90
C ASP A 262 18.92 -20.68 -21.30
N GLU A 263 17.98 -21.05 -22.17
CA GLU A 263 16.63 -21.46 -21.81
C GLU A 263 16.61 -22.70 -20.90
N THR A 264 17.65 -23.54 -20.93
CA THR A 264 17.68 -24.76 -20.10
C THR A 264 17.98 -24.43 -18.63
N SER A 265 18.93 -23.53 -18.40
CA SER A 265 19.39 -23.18 -17.05
C SER A 265 18.80 -21.89 -16.49
N GLY A 266 18.19 -21.06 -17.34
CA GLY A 266 17.77 -19.70 -17.00
C GLY A 266 18.95 -18.74 -16.82
N ALA A 267 20.17 -19.13 -17.23
CA ALA A 267 21.34 -18.26 -17.19
C ALA A 267 21.28 -17.23 -18.32
N ALA A 268 21.61 -15.98 -17.99
CA ALA A 268 21.66 -14.88 -18.95
C ALA A 268 22.98 -14.09 -18.81
N LEU A 269 23.43 -13.52 -19.93
CA LEU A 269 24.45 -12.49 -19.95
C LEU A 269 23.79 -11.18 -20.38
N PHE A 270 23.92 -10.16 -19.55
CA PHE A 270 23.40 -8.83 -19.80
C PHE A 270 24.53 -7.84 -19.99
N GLU A 271 24.25 -6.80 -20.78
CA GLU A 271 25.08 -5.61 -20.90
C GLU A 271 24.27 -4.40 -20.44
N ARG A 272 24.77 -3.67 -19.44
CA ARG A 272 24.13 -2.44 -18.97
C ARG A 272 24.07 -1.44 -20.11
N GLN A 273 22.96 -0.73 -20.24
CA GLN A 273 22.85 0.39 -21.17
C GLN A 273 23.10 1.71 -20.43
N ILE A 274 23.57 2.74 -21.11
CA ILE A 274 23.81 4.08 -20.57
C ILE A 274 22.80 5.04 -21.18
N ALA A 275 22.28 5.99 -20.39
CA ALA A 275 21.42 7.04 -20.94
C ALA A 275 22.22 7.91 -21.94
N ALA A 276 21.69 8.09 -23.15
CA ALA A 276 22.32 8.84 -24.23
C ALA A 276 21.71 10.24 -24.45
N GLY A 277 20.68 10.57 -23.66
CA GLY A 277 19.92 11.82 -23.68
C GLY A 277 18.91 11.84 -22.54
N ASP A 278 17.98 12.79 -22.60
CA ASP A 278 16.97 13.01 -21.56
C ASP A 278 15.61 12.34 -21.87
N GLU A 279 15.44 11.81 -23.09
CA GLU A 279 14.18 11.19 -23.55
C GLU A 279 14.22 9.65 -23.48
N GLY A 280 15.22 9.11 -22.78
CA GLY A 280 15.34 7.67 -22.50
C GLY A 280 15.98 6.87 -23.63
N GLU A 281 16.61 7.52 -24.60
CA GLU A 281 17.57 6.86 -25.47
C GLU A 281 18.69 6.25 -24.66
N VAL A 282 19.14 5.08 -25.10
CA VAL A 282 20.24 4.38 -24.44
C VAL A 282 21.27 3.88 -25.43
N THR A 283 22.52 3.81 -24.99
CA THR A 283 23.65 3.27 -25.73
C THR A 283 24.32 2.14 -24.98
N GLU A 284 25.11 1.35 -25.70
CA GLU A 284 25.90 0.26 -25.15
C GLU A 284 26.91 0.75 -24.09
N SER A 285 27.26 -0.13 -23.16
CA SER A 285 28.34 0.10 -22.19
C SER A 285 29.27 -1.11 -22.14
N GLU A 286 30.46 -0.93 -21.58
CA GLU A 286 31.41 -2.04 -21.36
C GLU A 286 31.06 -2.89 -20.12
N ILE A 287 29.98 -2.57 -19.40
CA ILE A 287 29.61 -3.23 -18.15
C ILE A 287 28.71 -4.43 -18.45
N ARG A 288 29.30 -5.63 -18.39
CA ARG A 288 28.59 -6.90 -18.51
C ARG A 288 28.49 -7.64 -17.18
N PHE A 289 27.37 -8.31 -16.98
CA PHE A 289 27.12 -9.11 -15.79
C PHE A 289 26.23 -10.32 -16.08
N GLY A 290 26.42 -11.38 -15.30
CA GLY A 290 25.60 -12.59 -15.39
C GLY A 290 24.29 -12.43 -14.64
N GLY A 291 23.28 -13.20 -15.03
CA GLY A 291 22.01 -13.28 -14.33
C GLY A 291 21.47 -14.70 -14.30
N PHE A 292 20.68 -15.01 -13.27
CA PHE A 292 19.84 -16.21 -13.22
C PHE A 292 18.39 -15.80 -13.11
N LEU A 293 17.58 -16.23 -14.08
CA LEU A 293 16.15 -15.96 -14.13
C LEU A 293 15.40 -17.24 -13.81
N LYS A 294 14.45 -17.14 -12.88
CA LYS A 294 13.55 -18.22 -12.49
C LYS A 294 12.12 -17.72 -12.47
N ASP A 295 11.19 -18.67 -12.44
CA ASP A 295 9.77 -18.40 -12.19
C ASP A 295 9.22 -17.34 -13.17
N SER A 296 8.49 -16.33 -12.67
CA SER A 296 7.89 -15.28 -13.53
C SER A 296 8.92 -14.50 -14.34
N ALA A 297 10.14 -14.29 -13.83
CA ALA A 297 11.18 -13.58 -14.58
C ALA A 297 11.67 -14.41 -15.77
N PHE A 298 11.69 -15.74 -15.64
CA PHE A 298 12.00 -16.66 -16.74
C PHE A 298 10.90 -16.65 -17.80
N GLU A 299 9.63 -16.67 -17.39
CA GLU A 299 8.49 -16.56 -18.30
C GLU A 299 8.56 -15.23 -19.08
N GLN A 300 8.75 -14.11 -18.38
CA GLN A 300 8.80 -12.78 -18.99
C GLN A 300 9.94 -12.61 -20.01
N ILE A 301 11.16 -13.11 -19.72
CA ILE A 301 12.25 -13.03 -20.70
C ILE A 301 11.99 -13.92 -21.91
N SER A 302 11.41 -15.10 -21.70
CA SER A 302 11.06 -16.03 -22.78
C SER A 302 10.00 -15.44 -23.70
N ASP A 303 9.01 -14.74 -23.12
CA ASP A 303 8.00 -14.01 -23.87
C ASP A 303 8.62 -12.89 -24.73
N LEU A 304 9.58 -12.14 -24.20
CA LEU A 304 10.30 -11.12 -24.98
C LEU A 304 11.07 -11.74 -26.15
N ILE A 305 11.80 -12.84 -25.91
CA ILE A 305 12.56 -13.56 -26.95
C ILE A 305 11.63 -14.13 -28.03
N SER A 306 10.54 -14.77 -27.63
CA SER A 306 9.57 -15.34 -28.57
C SER A 306 8.82 -14.27 -29.38
N SER A 307 8.71 -13.05 -28.84
CA SER A 307 8.19 -11.88 -29.57
C SER A 307 9.21 -11.21 -30.50
N GLU A 308 10.41 -11.79 -30.63
CA GLU A 308 11.54 -11.27 -31.41
C GLU A 308 11.97 -9.84 -30.98
N TYR A 309 11.77 -9.51 -29.70
CA TYR A 309 12.17 -8.21 -29.16
C TYR A 309 13.68 -8.16 -28.94
N ASP A 310 14.37 -7.25 -29.64
CA ASP A 310 15.83 -7.06 -29.58
C ASP A 310 16.25 -5.74 -28.88
N GLY A 311 15.27 -4.95 -28.45
CA GLY A 311 15.48 -3.66 -27.81
C GLY A 311 15.95 -3.73 -26.35
N PRO A 312 16.20 -2.57 -25.72
CA PRO A 312 16.58 -2.49 -24.31
C PRO A 312 15.49 -3.03 -23.38
N ILE A 313 15.91 -3.66 -22.29
CA ILE A 313 15.07 -4.34 -21.31
C ILE A 313 15.26 -3.67 -19.95
N TYR A 314 14.17 -3.39 -19.26
CA TYR A 314 14.16 -3.03 -17.85
C TYR A 314 14.13 -4.29 -16.99
N LEU A 315 15.08 -4.39 -16.06
CA LEU A 315 15.12 -5.38 -15.00
C LEU A 315 14.76 -4.71 -13.68
N GLY A 316 13.63 -5.08 -13.08
CA GLY A 316 13.15 -4.56 -11.80
C GLY A 316 13.35 -5.56 -10.66
N SER A 317 13.66 -5.04 -9.47
CA SER A 317 13.86 -5.81 -8.24
C SER A 317 14.86 -6.96 -8.39
N ALA A 318 15.95 -6.74 -9.12
CA ALA A 318 16.97 -7.76 -9.32
C ALA A 318 17.86 -7.85 -8.07
N ARG A 319 17.85 -9.00 -7.39
CA ARG A 319 18.68 -9.22 -6.21
C ARG A 319 20.12 -9.44 -6.65
N ALA A 320 21.03 -8.60 -6.22
CA ALA A 320 22.40 -8.68 -6.69
C ALA A 320 23.36 -9.27 -5.68
N GLU A 321 24.25 -10.11 -6.18
CA GLU A 321 25.25 -10.87 -5.44
C GLU A 321 26.59 -10.75 -6.20
N GLY A 322 27.39 -9.74 -5.83
CA GLY A 322 28.59 -9.37 -6.58
C GLY A 322 28.27 -8.89 -8.00
N LYS A 323 28.82 -9.59 -9.00
CA LYS A 323 28.60 -9.35 -10.45
C LYS A 323 27.48 -10.21 -11.04
N ILE A 324 26.69 -10.88 -10.22
CA ILE A 324 25.58 -11.72 -10.65
C ILE A 324 24.29 -11.13 -10.09
N ILE A 325 23.24 -11.14 -10.91
CA ILE A 325 21.88 -10.81 -10.45
C ILE A 325 20.97 -12.03 -10.48
N HIS A 326 20.01 -12.04 -9.57
CA HIS A 326 19.01 -13.09 -9.44
C HIS A 326 17.63 -12.47 -9.59
N LEU A 327 16.86 -12.98 -10.55
CA LEU A 327 15.49 -12.57 -10.82
C LEU A 327 14.55 -13.75 -10.59
N GLY A 328 13.41 -13.48 -9.94
CA GLY A 328 12.41 -14.51 -9.61
C GLY A 328 10.99 -13.94 -9.59
N TYR A 329 10.11 -14.55 -8.78
CA TYR A 329 8.69 -14.19 -8.67
C TYR A 329 8.34 -12.70 -8.47
N TRP A 330 9.25 -11.93 -7.85
CA TRP A 330 9.04 -10.50 -7.54
C TRP A 330 9.79 -9.56 -8.48
N SER A 331 10.57 -10.13 -9.39
CA SER A 331 11.35 -9.36 -10.34
C SER A 331 10.54 -9.08 -11.60
N GLU A 332 10.88 -7.99 -12.26
CA GLU A 332 10.25 -7.57 -13.50
C GLU A 332 11.28 -7.63 -14.63
N VAL A 333 10.85 -8.16 -15.76
CA VAL A 333 11.60 -8.16 -17.01
C VAL A 333 10.66 -7.58 -18.05
N LEU A 334 10.83 -6.29 -18.34
CA LEU A 334 9.93 -5.51 -19.20
C LEU A 334 10.71 -4.86 -20.33
N LYS A 335 10.02 -4.45 -21.40
CA LYS A 335 10.61 -3.56 -22.40
C LYS A 335 10.95 -2.24 -21.72
N TRP A 336 12.15 -1.71 -21.96
CA TRP A 336 12.42 -0.30 -21.68
C TRP A 336 11.66 0.54 -22.70
N SER A 337 10.65 1.28 -22.25
CA SER A 337 9.72 1.99 -23.12
C SER A 337 9.39 3.37 -22.52
N PRO A 338 10.32 4.33 -22.53
CA PRO A 338 10.08 5.67 -22.02
C PRO A 338 8.75 6.27 -22.52
N LEU A 339 7.94 6.77 -21.60
CA LEU A 339 6.72 7.49 -21.95
C LEU A 339 7.07 8.97 -22.10
N LEU A 340 7.05 9.47 -23.34
CA LEU A 340 7.37 10.86 -23.67
C LEU A 340 6.14 11.70 -24.01
N GLU A 341 5.01 11.04 -24.25
CA GLU A 341 3.73 11.67 -24.48
C GLU A 341 2.59 10.81 -23.94
N SER A 342 1.46 11.46 -23.68
CA SER A 342 0.20 10.79 -23.32
C SER A 342 -0.34 10.03 -24.53
N ILE A 343 -0.14 8.71 -24.54
CA ILE A 343 -0.73 7.81 -25.53
C ILE A 343 -2.17 7.50 -25.11
N ARG A 344 -3.16 8.02 -25.87
CA ARG A 344 -4.57 7.69 -25.68
C ARG A 344 -4.99 6.75 -26.80
N VAL A 345 -5.29 5.50 -26.45
CA VAL A 345 -5.97 4.58 -27.37
C VAL A 345 -7.45 4.98 -27.34
N ASN A 346 -7.96 5.51 -28.46
CA ASN A 346 -9.39 5.80 -28.63
C ASN A 346 -10.21 4.52 -28.70
#